data_AF-A0AA39YXX5-F1
#
_entry.id   AF-A0AA39YXX5-F1
#
_cell.length_a   1.000
_cell.length_b   1.000
_cell.length_c   1.000
_cell.angle_alpha   90.00
_cell.angle_beta   90.00
_cell.angle_gamma   90.00
#
_symmetry.space_group_name_H-M   'P 1'
#
loop_
_entity.id
_entity.type
_entity.pdbx_description
1 polymer ?
#
loop_
_entity_poly.entity_id
_entity_poly.type
_entity_poly.pdbx_seq_one_letter_code
_entity_poly.pdbx_strand_id
1 'polypeptide(L)'
;MRPSSCPDEACDGLCLLTSFLDHDDRPTLILDAHNHSRSEIFYQNKALRDFLGRLSSADTTKDIGEHFRDWASSFDATAEPADRTGAAANISFGSRNWTSRLLRCRWRVISAVAIDDESSHATKRDRSHDGAGNLGRESASVFPGTSAEELKEKAGLSARDSFSPSSLRRLDWIKDPPNDLPPYHHFLLHHDWASTPLGPITDWPDLLRQTAVTILSSPDPRLLLWGHDMCLLYNEACLALIGHKHPDALGRGPAHVFSELWRPLKSIVELAMHQGKATRVQDLQLSINRNKSLELEETYWSFTMLPIIDSDGTAIGALEEFVETTNQVIGERRMNTLITLGEKTSSAKGIEELWSLILTSLEPNSHDVTYALLYSVSEDGLNGQPRWMNQAYLDLSGLKREDFGGDPHLWSSTVIPEDRKYVEEQWEKLVQGHDIQPFEFRVRKAWHLQGSTDESDRMESSWVLANAFLKYNEAGDPQRILAWLTDISHQKWSQQLQAQRLDDVLETKRQSENFIDMTSHEMRNPLSAILQSADGILGALGYEKTGIESHFPEAWVVREADIT
;
A
#
# COMPACT_ATOMS: atom_id res chain seq x y z
N MET A 1 1.88 24.34 52.39
CA MET A 1 0.87 24.43 51.32
C MET A 1 1.27 23.42 50.26
N ARG A 2 0.56 22.29 50.19
CA ARG A 2 0.72 21.30 49.11
C ARG A 2 0.06 21.89 47.85
N PRO A 3 0.68 21.82 46.65
CA PRO A 3 -0.05 22.09 45.42
C PRO A 3 -1.12 21.02 45.25
N SER A 4 -2.33 21.48 44.98
CA SER A 4 -3.56 20.73 44.76
C SER A 4 -3.40 19.67 43.66
N SER A 5 -3.77 18.45 44.04
CA SER A 5 -4.03 17.28 43.22
C SER A 5 -4.81 17.59 41.93
N CYS A 6 -4.25 17.19 40.79
CA CYS A 6 -5.04 16.78 39.63
C CYS A 6 -5.61 15.39 39.97
N PRO A 7 -6.93 15.18 39.97
CA PRO A 7 -7.54 13.97 40.53
C PRO A 7 -7.34 12.74 39.64
N ASP A 8 -7.51 11.55 40.24
CA ASP A 8 -7.40 10.21 39.67
C ASP A 8 -8.21 9.94 38.37
N GLU A 9 -9.11 10.86 37.97
CA GLU A 9 -9.88 10.81 36.70
C GLU A 9 -9.00 10.79 35.44
N ALA A 10 -7.73 11.23 35.53
CA ALA A 10 -6.79 11.18 34.41
C ALA A 10 -6.34 9.75 34.05
N CYS A 11 -6.41 8.80 34.99
CA CYS A 11 -5.99 7.41 34.80
C CYS A 11 -7.08 6.54 34.16
N ASP A 12 -8.37 6.84 34.38
CA ASP A 12 -9.49 6.01 33.90
C ASP A 12 -9.54 5.94 32.36
N GLY A 13 -9.18 7.02 31.66
CA GLY A 13 -9.09 7.02 30.20
C GLY A 13 -7.92 6.23 29.62
N LEU A 14 -6.85 6.04 30.40
CA LEU A 14 -5.73 5.17 30.01
C LEU A 14 -6.06 3.70 30.18
N CYS A 15 -6.84 3.31 31.19
CA CYS A 15 -7.23 1.92 31.37
C CYS A 15 -7.98 1.36 30.15
N LEU A 16 -8.88 2.15 29.56
CA LEU A 16 -9.60 1.73 28.37
C LEU A 16 -8.70 1.76 27.12
N LEU A 17 -7.89 2.81 26.95
CA LEU A 17 -6.94 2.90 25.84
C LEU A 17 -5.94 1.73 25.83
N THR A 18 -5.36 1.41 26.98
CA THR A 18 -4.44 0.28 27.14
C THR A 18 -5.11 -1.06 26.80
N SER A 19 -6.39 -1.24 27.16
CA SER A 19 -7.17 -2.41 26.76
C SER A 19 -7.33 -2.55 25.24
N PHE A 20 -7.49 -1.43 24.51
CA PHE A 20 -7.49 -1.45 23.04
C PHE A 20 -6.10 -1.78 22.49
N LEU A 21 -5.05 -1.18 23.05
CA LEU A 21 -3.67 -1.37 22.60
C LEU A 21 -3.13 -2.79 22.85
N ASP A 22 -3.70 -3.54 23.80
CA ASP A 22 -3.35 -4.94 24.05
C ASP A 22 -3.71 -5.85 22.87
N HIS A 23 -4.70 -5.45 22.07
CA HIS A 23 -5.16 -6.14 20.87
C HIS A 23 -4.58 -5.55 19.58
N ASP A 24 -3.73 -4.52 19.69
CA ASP A 24 -3.06 -3.89 18.56
C ASP A 24 -1.73 -4.62 18.27
N ASP A 25 -1.56 -5.10 17.04
CA ASP A 25 -0.37 -5.82 16.60
C ASP A 25 0.85 -4.90 16.38
N ARG A 26 0.69 -3.58 16.50
CA ARG A 26 1.77 -2.62 16.36
C ARG A 26 2.50 -2.42 17.68
N PRO A 27 3.84 -2.50 17.72
CA PRO A 27 4.62 -2.15 18.90
C PRO A 27 4.24 -0.77 19.41
N THR A 28 3.72 -0.70 20.64
CA THR A 28 3.23 0.54 21.24
C THR A 28 3.66 0.65 22.70
N LEU A 29 4.07 1.84 23.11
CA LEU A 29 4.31 2.20 24.51
C LEU A 29 3.70 3.56 24.87
N ILE A 30 3.53 3.79 26.18
CA ILE A 30 3.08 5.08 26.71
C ILE A 30 4.09 5.61 27.72
N LEU A 31 4.49 6.87 27.58
CA LEU A 31 5.35 7.59 28.52
C LEU A 31 4.57 8.69 29.26
N ASP A 32 4.96 9.01 30.49
CA ASP A 32 4.52 10.23 31.18
C ASP A 32 5.42 11.41 30.78
N ALA A 33 4.92 12.29 29.92
CA ALA A 33 5.65 13.44 29.40
C ALA A 33 5.88 14.55 30.44
N HIS A 34 5.20 14.53 31.59
CA HIS A 34 5.42 15.50 32.66
C HIS A 34 6.61 15.14 33.57
N ASN A 35 7.11 13.91 33.52
CA ASN A 35 8.25 13.48 34.33
C ASN A 35 9.57 13.55 33.55
N HIS A 36 10.09 14.77 33.34
CA HIS A 36 11.33 15.03 32.59
C HIS A 36 12.59 14.32 33.13
N SER A 37 12.54 13.80 34.36
CA SER A 37 13.69 13.17 35.02
C SER A 37 13.75 11.65 34.86
N ARG A 38 12.62 11.03 34.49
CA ARG A 38 12.46 9.60 34.24
C ARG A 38 11.33 9.44 33.23
N SER A 39 11.65 9.19 31.97
CA SER A 39 10.73 8.68 30.96
C SER A 39 10.30 7.25 31.35
N GLU A 40 9.60 7.13 32.48
CA GLU A 40 9.14 5.85 32.98
C GLU A 40 8.05 5.36 32.04
N ILE A 41 8.27 4.16 31.49
CA ILE A 41 7.31 3.55 30.58
C ILE A 41 6.10 3.13 31.41
N PHE A 42 4.99 3.83 31.21
CA PHE A 42 3.72 3.56 31.89
C PHE A 42 3.06 2.28 31.35
N TYR A 43 3.16 2.04 30.04
CA TYR A 43 2.52 0.90 29.38
C TYR A 43 3.34 0.39 28.19
N GLN A 44 3.28 -0.93 27.95
CA GLN A 44 3.88 -1.63 26.81
C GLN A 44 2.93 -2.74 26.37
N ASN A 45 2.56 -2.77 25.09
CA ASN A 45 1.71 -3.85 24.59
C ASN A 45 2.51 -5.14 24.30
N LYS A 46 1.80 -6.23 24.00
CA LYS A 46 2.41 -7.52 23.64
C LYS A 46 3.32 -7.40 22.41
N ALA A 47 2.86 -6.72 21.36
CA ALA A 47 3.62 -6.55 20.12
C ALA A 47 5.00 -5.90 20.35
N LEU A 48 5.09 -4.93 21.26
CA LEU A 48 6.35 -4.29 21.63
C LEU A 48 7.30 -5.27 22.32
N ARG A 49 6.79 -6.06 23.27
CA ARG A 49 7.59 -7.08 23.96
C ARG A 49 8.12 -8.12 22.99
N ASP A 50 7.29 -8.57 22.05
CA ASP A 50 7.69 -9.53 21.01
C ASP A 50 8.71 -8.93 20.03
N PHE A 51 8.59 -7.65 19.70
CA PHE A 51 9.56 -6.92 18.88
C PHE A 51 10.92 -6.80 19.58
N LEU A 52 10.96 -6.33 20.82
CA LEU A 52 12.19 -6.20 21.60
C LEU A 52 12.84 -7.55 21.88
N GLY A 53 12.03 -8.60 22.10
CA GLY A 53 12.50 -9.97 22.24
C GLY A 53 13.19 -10.50 20.98
N ARG A 54 12.63 -10.21 19.79
CA ARG A 54 13.24 -10.58 18.51
C ARG A 54 14.57 -9.85 18.28
N LEU A 55 14.63 -8.54 18.53
CA LEU A 55 15.88 -7.79 18.43
C LEU A 55 16.96 -8.33 19.38
N SER A 56 16.58 -8.66 20.63
CA SER A 56 17.49 -9.22 21.64
C SER A 56 18.02 -10.61 21.28
N SER A 57 17.33 -11.34 20.40
CA SER A 57 17.80 -12.64 19.89
C SER A 57 18.70 -12.53 18.67
N ALA A 58 18.62 -11.42 17.93
CA ALA A 58 19.41 -11.16 16.72
C ALA A 58 20.77 -10.50 17.05
N ASP A 59 20.81 -9.65 18.07
CA ASP A 59 22.02 -9.00 18.56
C ASP A 59 22.47 -9.63 19.88
N THR A 60 23.64 -10.29 19.89
CA THR A 60 24.24 -10.91 21.08
C THR A 60 24.86 -9.92 22.08
N THR A 61 24.65 -8.62 21.92
CA THR A 61 25.16 -7.58 22.83
C THR A 61 24.12 -7.21 23.89
N LYS A 62 24.59 -7.06 25.13
CA LYS A 62 23.76 -6.69 26.28
C LYS A 62 23.05 -5.35 26.03
N ASP A 63 21.77 -5.33 26.40
CA ASP A 63 20.98 -4.15 26.76
C ASP A 63 20.25 -3.36 25.65
N ILE A 64 19.69 -4.04 24.66
CA ILE A 64 18.73 -3.43 23.72
C ILE A 64 17.57 -2.73 24.45
N GLY A 65 17.18 -3.23 25.63
CA GLY A 65 16.15 -2.62 26.47
C GLY A 65 16.55 -1.26 27.08
N GLU A 66 17.81 -1.02 27.39
CA GLU A 66 18.32 0.31 27.77
C GLU A 66 18.42 1.25 26.58
N HIS A 67 19.01 0.79 25.46
CA HIS A 67 19.10 1.60 24.24
C HIS A 67 17.73 2.03 23.71
N PHE A 68 16.75 1.13 23.74
CA PHE A 68 15.38 1.44 23.37
C PHE A 68 14.75 2.46 24.33
N ARG A 69 15.03 2.40 25.63
CA ARG A 69 14.51 3.36 26.62
C ARG A 69 15.09 4.75 26.43
N ASP A 70 16.40 4.84 26.19
CA ASP A 70 17.07 6.11 25.90
C ASP A 70 16.57 6.72 24.60
N TRP A 71 16.39 5.90 23.56
CA TRP A 71 15.78 6.30 22.30
C TRP A 71 14.32 6.75 22.47
N ALA A 72 13.49 5.99 23.20
CA ALA A 72 12.09 6.35 23.44
C ALA A 72 11.97 7.68 24.20
N SER A 73 12.95 8.00 25.05
CA SER A 73 13.05 9.27 25.77
C SER A 73 13.42 10.46 24.87
N SER A 74 13.89 10.24 23.64
CA SER A 74 14.24 11.32 22.70
C SER A 74 13.02 11.95 22.02
N PHE A 75 11.82 11.41 22.21
CA PHE A 75 10.58 12.07 21.81
C PHE A 75 10.30 13.26 22.75
N ASP A 76 11.00 14.36 22.49
CA ASP A 76 11.14 15.53 23.34
C ASP A 76 9.79 16.06 23.90
N ALA A 77 9.79 16.35 25.20
CA ALA A 77 8.61 16.61 26.02
C ALA A 77 8.02 18.03 25.85
N THR A 78 8.62 18.89 25.04
CA THR A 78 8.20 20.30 24.85
C THR A 78 7.85 20.70 23.42
N ALA A 79 7.88 19.79 22.44
CA ALA A 79 7.46 20.13 21.07
C ALA A 79 5.92 20.24 20.99
N GLU A 80 5.38 21.45 21.16
CA GLU A 80 4.08 21.79 20.57
C GLU A 80 4.18 21.61 19.04
N PRO A 81 3.11 21.22 18.35
CA PRO A 81 3.08 21.18 16.89
C PRO A 81 3.21 22.63 16.38
N ALA A 82 4.43 23.07 16.10
CA ALA A 82 4.65 24.21 15.25
C ALA A 82 4.24 23.80 13.83
N ASP A 83 3.26 24.51 13.31
CA ASP A 83 2.62 24.40 12.01
C ASP A 83 1.41 23.47 11.86
N ARG A 84 0.41 24.04 11.18
CA ARG A 84 -0.89 23.49 10.80
C ARG A 84 -0.79 22.33 9.79
N THR A 85 0.31 21.59 9.79
CA THR A 85 0.62 20.44 8.92
C THR A 85 0.66 19.12 9.68
N GLY A 86 0.65 19.11 11.01
CA GLY A 86 0.24 17.95 11.82
C GLY A 86 1.12 16.68 11.76
N ALA A 87 2.30 16.69 11.13
CA ALA A 87 3.19 15.55 11.10
C ALA A 87 4.05 15.52 12.38
N ALA A 88 3.84 14.53 13.24
CA ALA A 88 4.78 14.22 14.32
C ALA A 88 6.14 13.86 13.68
N ALA A 89 7.25 14.19 14.34
CA ALA A 89 8.57 13.77 13.88
C ALA A 89 8.64 12.23 13.85
N ASN A 90 8.69 11.65 12.65
CA ASN A 90 8.92 10.23 12.46
C ASN A 90 10.37 9.92 12.80
N ILE A 91 10.58 8.99 13.73
CA ILE A 91 11.92 8.51 14.10
C ILE A 91 11.98 7.02 13.77
N SER A 92 13.01 6.60 13.06
CA SER A 92 13.19 5.19 12.71
C SER A 92 14.02 4.45 13.76
N PHE A 93 13.60 3.25 14.14
CA PHE A 93 14.35 2.36 15.03
C PHE A 93 13.97 0.90 14.76
N GLY A 94 14.98 0.03 14.58
CA GLY A 94 14.80 -1.41 14.34
C GLY A 94 13.89 -1.71 13.14
N SER A 95 14.21 -1.14 11.97
CA SER A 95 13.45 -1.26 10.71
C SER A 95 11.96 -0.92 10.81
N ARG A 96 11.61 0.01 11.70
CA ARG A 96 10.26 0.51 11.91
C ARG A 96 10.26 2.02 11.99
N ASN A 97 9.19 2.65 11.49
CA ASN A 97 8.93 4.06 11.67
C ASN A 97 8.03 4.28 12.89
N TRP A 98 8.50 5.13 13.80
CA TRP A 98 7.82 5.41 15.05
C TRP A 98 7.23 6.80 15.06
N THR A 99 5.98 6.88 15.50
CA THR A 99 5.21 8.11 15.62
C THR A 99 4.86 8.34 17.09
N SER A 100 4.69 9.61 17.46
CA SER A 100 4.35 10.01 18.83
C SER A 100 3.16 10.95 18.82
N ARG A 101 2.17 10.70 19.67
CA ARG A 101 1.06 11.62 19.94
C ARG A 101 0.93 11.93 21.42
N LEU A 102 0.59 13.19 21.71
CA LEU A 102 0.35 13.67 23.06
C LEU A 102 -1.15 13.57 23.38
N LEU A 103 -1.47 12.86 24.45
CA LEU A 103 -2.79 12.59 24.98
C LEU A 103 -2.98 13.43 26.26
N ARG A 104 -4.04 14.25 26.30
CA ARG A 104 -4.40 15.12 27.43
C ARG A 104 -3.23 15.95 28.00
N CYS A 105 -2.31 16.38 27.13
CA CYS A 105 -1.11 17.15 27.47
C CYS A 105 -0.13 16.47 28.46
N ARG A 106 -0.30 15.17 28.76
CA ARG A 106 0.52 14.46 29.76
C ARG A 106 1.08 13.15 29.23
N TRP A 107 0.26 12.36 28.54
CA TRP A 107 0.64 10.99 28.18
C TRP A 107 1.09 10.95 26.73
N ARG A 108 2.25 10.34 26.46
CA ARG A 108 2.78 10.25 25.11
C ARG A 108 2.64 8.83 24.62
N VAL A 109 1.74 8.62 23.65
CA VAL A 109 1.53 7.34 22.98
C VAL A 109 2.51 7.27 21.82
N ILE A 110 3.42 6.30 21.87
CA ILE A 110 4.45 6.09 20.85
C ILE A 110 4.19 4.72 20.21
N SER A 111 4.01 4.68 18.90
CA SER A 111 3.66 3.47 18.15
C SER A 111 4.50 3.31 16.91
N ALA A 112 4.78 2.07 16.53
CA ALA A 112 5.63 1.72 15.39
C ALA A 112 4.84 1.07 14.26
N VAL A 113 5.11 1.49 13.03
CA VAL A 113 4.70 0.81 11.81
C VAL A 113 5.94 0.19 11.16
N ALA A 114 5.78 -0.99 10.55
CA ALA A 114 6.85 -1.59 9.77
C ALA A 114 7.27 -0.65 8.62
N ILE A 115 8.57 -0.57 8.36
CA ILE A 115 9.05 -0.07 7.07
C ILE A 115 8.88 -1.24 6.10
N ASP A 116 8.23 -1.02 4.96
CA ASP A 116 8.02 -2.06 3.94
C ASP A 116 9.37 -2.48 3.33
N ASP A 117 10.05 -3.41 3.99
CA ASP A 117 11.23 -4.11 3.48
C ASP A 117 10.83 -5.47 2.87
N GLU A 118 9.77 -5.51 2.05
CA GLU A 118 9.55 -6.67 1.17
C GLU A 118 10.63 -6.78 0.08
N SER A 119 11.48 -5.76 -0.07
CA SER A 119 12.70 -5.78 -0.90
C SER A 119 13.78 -6.76 -0.39
N SER A 120 13.66 -7.31 0.82
CA SER A 120 14.72 -8.11 1.45
C SER A 120 14.57 -9.64 1.33
N HIS A 121 13.48 -10.15 0.72
CA HIS A 121 13.29 -11.61 0.58
C HIS A 121 14.12 -12.29 -0.51
N ALA A 122 14.93 -11.55 -1.27
CA ALA A 122 15.80 -12.07 -2.31
C ALA A 122 17.30 -11.98 -1.95
N THR A 123 17.75 -12.47 -0.79
CA THR A 123 19.13 -13.00 -0.60
C THR A 123 19.32 -13.63 0.78
N LYS A 124 18.88 -14.87 0.97
CA LYS A 124 19.45 -15.74 2.02
C LYS A 124 20.77 -16.33 1.53
N ARG A 125 21.89 -15.62 1.74
CA ARG A 125 23.23 -16.21 1.83
C ARG A 125 24.13 -15.42 2.79
N ASP A 126 24.25 -15.97 3.98
CA ASP A 126 25.48 -16.16 4.78
C ASP A 126 26.58 -15.08 4.64
N ARG A 127 26.79 -14.28 5.70
CA ARG A 127 28.11 -14.02 6.31
C ARG A 127 28.04 -13.18 7.58
N SER A 128 28.63 -13.76 8.62
CA SER A 128 29.20 -13.15 9.82
C SER A 128 30.21 -12.03 9.52
N HIS A 129 30.08 -10.87 10.18
CA HIS A 129 31.11 -10.31 11.08
C HIS A 129 30.71 -8.95 11.68
N ASP A 130 31.28 -8.70 12.86
CA ASP A 130 31.05 -7.63 13.82
C ASP A 130 31.39 -6.21 13.33
N GLY A 131 30.73 -5.21 13.93
CA GLY A 131 31.14 -3.80 13.88
C GLY A 131 30.08 -2.86 14.45
N ALA A 132 30.24 -2.45 15.71
CA ALA A 132 29.38 -1.50 16.41
C ALA A 132 29.85 -0.05 16.18
N GLY A 133 28.95 0.91 15.92
CA GLY A 133 29.28 2.33 16.12
C GLY A 133 28.36 3.39 15.49
N ASN A 134 27.75 4.19 16.38
CA ASN A 134 27.31 5.59 16.27
C ASN A 134 26.06 5.97 15.46
N LEU A 135 24.98 6.27 16.18
CA LEU A 135 23.84 7.08 15.73
C LEU A 135 23.74 8.36 16.56
N GLY A 136 23.98 9.50 15.91
CA GLY A 136 23.79 10.83 16.47
C GLY A 136 23.53 11.86 15.37
N ARG A 137 22.27 12.33 15.30
CA ARG A 137 21.74 13.47 14.54
C ARG A 137 21.93 13.47 13.02
N GLU A 138 20.82 13.43 12.28
CA GLU A 138 20.31 14.61 11.54
C GLU A 138 18.93 14.34 10.93
N SER A 139 18.17 15.43 10.78
CA SER A 139 16.77 15.48 10.39
C SER A 139 16.54 15.25 8.89
N ALA A 140 15.33 14.80 8.57
CA ALA A 140 14.67 14.85 7.27
C ALA A 140 15.29 14.00 6.13
N SER A 141 15.11 12.69 6.18
CA SER A 141 14.87 11.89 4.98
C SER A 141 14.08 10.63 5.33
N VAL A 142 13.20 10.20 4.43
CA VAL A 142 12.24 9.09 4.60
C VAL A 142 12.91 7.72 4.44
N PHE A 143 14.23 7.62 4.64
CA PHE A 143 15.00 6.41 4.34
C PHE A 143 15.97 6.10 5.49
N PRO A 144 16.04 4.85 5.99
CA PRO A 144 17.03 4.47 6.99
C PRO A 144 18.44 4.57 6.38
N GLY A 145 19.17 5.63 6.73
CA GLY A 145 20.52 5.86 6.23
C GLY A 145 21.55 4.94 6.88
N THR A 146 22.50 4.42 6.08
CA THR A 146 23.76 3.84 6.59
C THR A 146 24.61 4.96 7.18
N SER A 147 25.24 4.75 8.34
CA SER A 147 26.04 5.82 8.96
C SER A 147 27.26 6.18 8.10
N ALA A 148 27.73 7.42 8.19
CA ALA A 148 28.93 7.85 7.47
C ALA A 148 30.18 7.07 7.89
N GLU A 149 30.21 6.48 9.09
CA GLU A 149 31.31 5.63 9.56
C GLU A 149 31.25 4.23 8.96
N GLU A 150 30.06 3.62 8.90
CA GLU A 150 29.83 2.32 8.26
C GLU A 150 30.15 2.35 6.76
N LEU A 151 29.80 3.45 6.06
CA LEU A 151 30.14 3.64 4.65
C LEU A 151 31.65 3.75 4.42
N LYS A 152 32.38 4.41 5.32
CA LYS A 152 33.85 4.51 5.24
C LYS A 152 34.52 3.15 5.41
N GLU A 153 34.04 2.37 6.38
CA GLU A 153 34.56 1.03 6.66
C GLU A 153 34.30 0.07 5.49
N LYS A 154 33.06 0.02 4.98
CA LYS A 154 32.69 -0.78 3.80
C LYS A 154 33.44 -0.38 2.54
N ALA A 155 33.69 0.92 2.35
CA ALA A 155 34.43 1.43 1.19
C ALA A 155 35.95 1.26 1.34
N GLY A 156 36.46 0.82 2.50
CA GLY A 156 37.89 0.72 2.77
C GLY A 156 38.63 2.06 2.72
N LEU A 157 37.91 3.17 2.93
CA LEU A 157 38.44 4.53 2.80
C LEU A 157 39.11 4.98 4.10
N SER A 158 40.40 5.34 4.03
CA SER A 158 41.12 5.94 5.14
C SER A 158 40.82 7.44 5.24
N ALA A 159 40.82 7.99 6.45
CA ALA A 159 40.76 9.45 6.67
C ALA A 159 41.93 10.22 6.01
N ARG A 160 42.95 9.52 5.51
CA ARG A 160 44.13 10.08 4.80
C ARG A 160 44.02 10.01 3.28
N ASP A 161 42.99 9.38 2.73
CA ASP A 161 42.81 9.30 1.28
C ASP A 161 42.32 10.65 0.75
N SER A 162 43.25 11.45 0.23
CA SER A 162 42.93 12.70 -0.46
C SER A 162 42.25 12.39 -1.80
N PHE A 163 41.14 13.08 -2.09
CA PHE A 163 40.49 13.02 -3.39
C PHE A 163 41.49 13.33 -4.52
N SER A 164 41.76 12.34 -5.38
CA SER A 164 42.62 12.51 -6.56
C SER A 164 41.78 12.43 -7.83
N PRO A 165 41.75 13.47 -8.69
CA PRO A 165 41.04 13.39 -9.97
C PRO A 165 41.50 12.23 -10.86
N SER A 166 42.75 11.75 -10.70
CA SER A 166 43.29 10.63 -11.47
C SER A 166 42.78 9.25 -11.04
N SER A 167 42.10 9.13 -9.89
CA SER A 167 41.51 7.87 -9.43
C SER A 167 40.04 7.70 -9.84
N LEU A 168 39.45 8.69 -10.53
CA LEU A 168 38.08 8.60 -11.04
C LEU A 168 37.99 7.53 -12.12
N ARG A 169 37.08 6.58 -11.92
CA ARG A 169 36.76 5.53 -12.89
C ARG A 169 35.61 5.99 -13.78
N ARG A 170 35.54 5.46 -15.00
CA ARG A 170 34.36 5.61 -15.84
C ARG A 170 33.23 4.75 -15.25
N LEU A 171 32.08 5.36 -14.99
CA LEU A 171 30.91 4.72 -14.36
C LEU A 171 29.76 4.45 -15.34
N ASP A 172 29.94 4.83 -16.60
CA ASP A 172 28.95 4.63 -17.68
C ASP A 172 28.96 3.15 -18.13
N TRP A 173 28.28 2.31 -17.35
CA TRP A 173 28.16 0.88 -17.62
C TRP A 173 27.29 0.56 -18.84
N ILE A 174 26.56 1.54 -19.39
CA ILE A 174 25.82 1.37 -20.64
C ILE A 174 26.79 1.33 -21.83
N LYS A 175 27.85 2.15 -21.81
CA LYS A 175 28.90 2.14 -22.83
C LYS A 175 29.99 1.11 -22.55
N ASP A 176 30.42 1.02 -21.30
CA ASP A 176 31.56 0.19 -20.88
C ASP A 176 31.14 -0.72 -19.71
N PRO A 177 30.32 -1.76 -19.95
CA PRO A 177 29.81 -2.63 -18.89
C PRO A 177 30.95 -3.41 -18.21
N PRO A 178 31.13 -3.30 -16.89
CA PRO A 178 32.07 -4.15 -16.16
C PRO A 178 31.62 -5.63 -16.14
N ASN A 179 32.56 -6.54 -15.90
CA ASN A 179 32.29 -7.98 -15.89
C ASN A 179 31.37 -8.43 -14.75
N ASP A 180 31.23 -7.64 -13.69
CA ASP A 180 30.47 -7.92 -12.46
C ASP A 180 29.20 -7.07 -12.34
N LEU A 181 28.57 -6.75 -13.48
CA LEU A 181 27.35 -5.96 -13.54
C LEU A 181 26.19 -6.64 -12.77
N PRO A 182 25.40 -5.88 -11.97
CA PRO A 182 24.24 -6.44 -11.28
C PRO A 182 23.21 -7.07 -12.24
N PRO A 183 22.47 -8.13 -11.83
CA PRO A 183 21.53 -8.83 -12.69
C PRO A 183 20.51 -7.94 -13.38
N TYR A 184 19.94 -6.97 -12.66
CA TYR A 184 18.96 -6.04 -13.22
C TYR A 184 19.57 -5.12 -14.30
N HIS A 185 20.80 -4.66 -14.09
CA HIS A 185 21.51 -3.85 -15.08
C HIS A 185 21.83 -4.67 -16.34
N HIS A 186 22.23 -5.93 -16.17
CA HIS A 186 22.43 -6.87 -17.28
C HIS A 186 21.13 -7.11 -18.05
N PHE A 187 20.00 -7.28 -17.34
CA PHE A 187 18.67 -7.38 -17.94
C PHE A 187 18.33 -6.16 -18.78
N LEU A 188 18.56 -4.94 -18.27
CA LEU A 188 18.30 -3.71 -19.01
C LEU A 188 19.16 -3.58 -20.28
N LEU A 189 20.43 -4.01 -20.26
CA LEU A 189 21.29 -4.01 -21.46
C LEU A 189 20.77 -4.91 -22.59
N HIS A 190 20.08 -6.00 -22.24
CA HIS A 190 19.56 -6.98 -23.18
C HIS A 190 18.06 -6.85 -23.44
N HIS A 191 17.41 -5.86 -22.85
CA HIS A 191 16.03 -5.53 -23.13
C HIS A 191 15.90 -4.99 -24.56
N ASP A 192 14.83 -5.36 -25.28
CA ASP A 192 14.59 -4.93 -26.65
C ASP A 192 14.10 -3.47 -26.70
N TRP A 193 15.01 -2.53 -26.44
CA TRP A 193 14.73 -1.10 -26.51
C TRP A 193 14.42 -0.63 -27.93
N ALA A 194 14.88 -1.36 -28.96
CA ALA A 194 14.66 -1.01 -30.36
C ALA A 194 13.18 -1.05 -30.75
N SER A 195 12.37 -1.89 -30.09
CA SER A 195 10.92 -1.91 -30.25
C SER A 195 10.18 -0.82 -29.47
N THR A 196 10.87 -0.04 -28.64
CA THR A 196 10.30 1.04 -27.84
C THR A 196 10.57 2.41 -28.47
N PRO A 197 9.81 3.46 -28.13
CA PRO A 197 10.09 4.82 -28.62
C PRO A 197 11.42 5.41 -28.17
N LEU A 198 12.10 4.82 -27.17
CA LEU A 198 13.46 5.20 -26.78
C LEU A 198 14.52 4.80 -27.80
N GLY A 199 14.21 3.83 -28.67
CA GLY A 199 15.14 3.26 -29.62
C GLY A 199 16.26 2.44 -28.97
N PRO A 200 17.16 1.86 -29.78
CA PRO A 200 18.25 1.03 -29.29
C PRO A 200 19.10 1.74 -28.22
N ILE A 201 19.44 1.01 -27.14
CA ILE A 201 20.22 1.58 -26.02
C ILE A 201 21.58 2.15 -26.43
N THR A 202 22.15 1.66 -27.54
CA THR A 202 23.39 2.17 -28.13
C THR A 202 23.27 3.58 -28.71
N ASP A 203 22.05 3.97 -29.07
CA ASP A 203 21.75 5.20 -29.81
C ASP A 203 21.16 6.29 -28.88
N TRP A 204 21.02 5.98 -27.58
CA TRP A 204 20.48 6.91 -26.62
C TRP A 204 21.29 8.21 -26.54
N PRO A 205 20.62 9.38 -26.53
CA PRO A 205 21.28 10.67 -26.32
C PRO A 205 22.10 10.70 -25.02
N ASP A 206 23.17 11.49 -24.99
CA ASP A 206 24.04 11.59 -23.82
C ASP A 206 23.27 11.95 -22.54
N LEU A 207 22.30 12.87 -22.62
CA LEU A 207 21.48 13.29 -21.49
C LEU A 207 20.59 12.14 -20.96
N LEU A 208 19.96 11.35 -21.84
CA LEU A 208 19.19 10.16 -21.44
C LEU A 208 20.10 9.16 -20.74
N ARG A 209 21.23 8.80 -21.39
CA ARG A 209 22.15 7.79 -20.88
C ARG A 209 22.73 8.17 -19.51
N GLN A 210 23.16 9.41 -19.34
CA GLN A 210 23.70 9.89 -18.07
C GLN A 210 22.64 9.91 -16.97
N THR A 211 21.42 10.34 -17.30
CA THR A 211 20.30 10.32 -16.34
C THR A 211 19.92 8.90 -15.96
N ALA A 212 19.84 7.98 -16.93
CA ALA A 212 19.60 6.57 -16.72
C ALA A 212 20.64 5.93 -15.78
N VAL A 213 21.94 6.11 -16.04
CA VAL A 213 23.00 5.62 -15.14
C VAL A 213 22.85 6.18 -13.73
N THR A 214 22.48 7.46 -13.60
CA THR A 214 22.29 8.13 -12.31
C THR A 214 21.14 7.54 -11.51
N ILE A 215 19.94 7.42 -12.11
CA ILE A 215 18.77 6.89 -11.39
C ILE A 215 18.93 5.39 -11.07
N LEU A 216 19.54 4.62 -11.97
CA LEU A 216 19.72 3.17 -11.82
C LEU A 216 20.74 2.82 -10.72
N SER A 217 21.61 3.77 -10.37
CA SER A 217 22.57 3.65 -9.27
C SER A 217 21.96 3.96 -7.88
N SER A 218 20.72 4.48 -7.83
CA SER A 218 20.05 4.78 -6.58
C SER A 218 19.61 3.50 -5.86
N PRO A 219 19.82 3.37 -4.54
CA PRO A 219 19.22 2.30 -3.74
C PRO A 219 17.71 2.51 -3.52
N ASP A 220 17.24 3.76 -3.54
CA ASP A 220 15.83 4.11 -3.34
C ASP A 220 15.04 4.05 -4.66
N PRO A 221 13.73 3.76 -4.65
CA PRO A 221 12.90 3.72 -5.86
C PRO A 221 12.94 5.03 -6.64
N ARG A 222 13.35 4.94 -7.91
CA ARG A 222 13.37 6.07 -8.85
C ARG A 222 12.96 5.62 -10.24
N LEU A 223 12.16 6.46 -10.89
CA LEU A 223 11.80 6.28 -12.29
C LEU A 223 12.04 7.56 -13.10
N LEU A 224 12.08 7.37 -14.40
CA LEU A 224 12.24 8.38 -15.43
C LEU A 224 11.08 8.26 -16.40
N LEU A 225 10.49 9.41 -16.72
CA LEU A 225 9.58 9.60 -17.84
C LEU A 225 10.36 10.34 -18.92
N TRP A 226 10.47 9.76 -20.11
CA TRP A 226 11.31 10.33 -21.16
C TRP A 226 10.58 10.49 -22.51
N GLY A 227 10.84 11.62 -23.15
CA GLY A 227 10.38 11.93 -24.50
C GLY A 227 8.90 12.27 -24.58
N HIS A 228 8.43 12.49 -25.80
CA HIS A 228 7.02 12.83 -26.07
C HIS A 228 6.05 11.74 -25.59
N ASP A 229 6.44 10.47 -25.73
CA ASP A 229 5.61 9.32 -25.35
C ASP A 229 5.74 8.95 -23.87
N MET A 230 6.50 9.73 -23.10
CA MET A 230 6.71 9.58 -21.64
C MET A 230 7.13 8.15 -21.25
N CYS A 231 8.09 7.60 -21.98
CA CYS A 231 8.57 6.23 -21.79
C CYS A 231 9.13 6.04 -20.38
N LEU A 232 8.70 4.97 -19.71
CA LEU A 232 9.15 4.59 -18.37
C LEU A 232 10.51 3.88 -18.40
N LEU A 233 11.41 4.34 -17.54
CA LEU A 233 12.65 3.65 -17.17
C LEU A 233 12.82 3.74 -15.65
N TYR A 234 13.11 2.64 -14.96
CA TYR A 234 13.14 2.62 -13.49
C TYR A 234 14.20 1.67 -12.93
N ASN A 235 14.66 1.93 -11.71
CA ASN A 235 15.66 1.12 -11.04
C ASN A 235 15.08 -0.17 -10.41
N GLU A 236 15.97 -1.02 -9.90
CA GLU A 236 15.61 -2.33 -9.34
C GLU A 236 14.68 -2.21 -8.12
N ALA A 237 14.82 -1.14 -7.33
CA ALA A 237 13.96 -0.87 -6.18
C ALA A 237 12.49 -0.65 -6.54
N CYS A 238 12.19 -0.29 -7.80
CA CYS A 238 10.81 -0.15 -8.28
C CYS A 238 10.13 -1.49 -8.58
N LEU A 239 10.86 -2.62 -8.68
CA LEU A 239 10.29 -3.89 -9.15
C LEU A 239 9.13 -4.38 -8.29
N ALA A 240 9.29 -4.38 -6.97
CA ALA A 240 8.23 -4.78 -6.04
C ALA A 240 7.02 -3.83 -6.11
N LEU A 241 7.29 -2.53 -6.29
CA LEU A 241 6.28 -1.48 -6.32
C LEU A 241 5.44 -1.49 -7.61
N ILE A 242 6.08 -1.84 -8.74
CA ILE A 242 5.45 -1.98 -10.06
C ILE A 242 4.75 -3.34 -10.18
N GLY A 243 5.25 -4.36 -9.50
CA GLY A 243 4.65 -5.68 -9.43
C GLY A 243 4.57 -6.37 -10.79
N HIS A 244 3.41 -6.95 -11.10
CA HIS A 244 3.22 -7.80 -12.28
C HIS A 244 3.36 -7.09 -13.64
N LYS A 245 3.41 -5.75 -13.65
CA LYS A 245 3.57 -4.95 -14.87
C LYS A 245 5.02 -4.91 -15.36
N HIS A 246 5.96 -5.33 -14.53
CA HIS A 246 7.33 -5.58 -14.96
C HIS A 246 7.40 -6.93 -15.71
N PRO A 247 8.09 -7.02 -16.86
CA PRO A 247 8.90 -5.98 -17.51
C PRO A 247 8.16 -5.10 -18.51
N ASP A 248 6.93 -5.43 -18.89
CA ASP A 248 6.17 -4.79 -19.98
C ASP A 248 6.01 -3.26 -19.82
N ALA A 249 6.12 -2.75 -18.59
CA ALA A 249 6.12 -1.32 -18.29
C ALA A 249 7.32 -0.55 -18.88
N LEU A 250 8.48 -1.19 -19.07
CA LEU A 250 9.69 -0.54 -19.58
C LEU A 250 9.47 -0.05 -21.01
N GLY A 251 9.88 1.19 -21.28
CA GLY A 251 9.76 1.81 -22.61
C GLY A 251 8.31 2.12 -23.02
N ARG A 252 7.32 1.95 -22.14
CA ARG A 252 5.92 2.32 -22.39
C ARG A 252 5.52 3.55 -21.58
N GLY A 253 4.49 4.27 -22.07
CA GLY A 253 3.97 5.45 -21.39
C GLY A 253 3.13 5.12 -20.16
N PRO A 254 3.17 5.94 -19.08
CA PRO A 254 2.43 5.71 -17.85
C PRO A 254 0.92 5.74 -18.05
N ALA A 255 0.41 6.47 -19.05
CA ALA A 255 -1.01 6.48 -19.38
C ALA A 255 -1.55 5.11 -19.84
N HIS A 256 -0.69 4.26 -20.37
CA HIS A 256 -1.03 2.90 -20.78
C HIS A 256 -0.78 1.90 -19.65
N VAL A 257 0.40 1.94 -19.05
CA VAL A 257 0.84 0.99 -18.01
C VAL A 257 0.10 1.20 -16.68
N PHE A 258 -0.12 2.44 -16.30
CA PHE A 258 -0.79 2.87 -15.07
C PHE A 258 -2.04 3.68 -15.39
N SER A 259 -2.84 3.19 -16.34
CA SER A 259 -4.07 3.87 -16.78
C SER A 259 -5.03 4.20 -15.64
N GLU A 260 -5.06 3.37 -14.59
CA GLU A 260 -5.83 3.57 -13.36
C GLU A 260 -5.34 4.78 -12.54
N LEU A 261 -4.08 5.16 -12.68
CA LEU A 261 -3.43 6.28 -11.98
C LEU A 261 -3.34 7.54 -12.84
N TRP A 262 -3.61 7.45 -14.15
CA TRP A 262 -3.32 8.54 -15.06
C TRP A 262 -4.15 9.79 -14.77
N ARG A 263 -5.42 9.62 -14.37
CA ARG A 263 -6.31 10.76 -14.06
C ARG A 263 -5.74 11.67 -12.95
N PRO A 264 -5.36 11.17 -11.76
CA PRO A 264 -4.76 12.02 -10.73
C PRO A 264 -3.35 12.51 -11.07
N LEU A 265 -2.56 11.77 -11.84
CA LEU A 265 -1.16 12.13 -12.12
C LEU A 265 -0.96 13.09 -13.30
N LYS A 266 -1.89 13.11 -14.26
CA LYS A 266 -1.76 13.88 -15.51
C LYS A 266 -1.42 15.35 -15.27
N SER A 267 -2.10 16.02 -14.34
CA SER A 267 -1.86 17.45 -14.06
C SER A 267 -0.47 17.71 -13.48
N ILE A 268 0.05 16.77 -12.68
CA ILE A 268 1.39 16.87 -12.08
C ILE A 268 2.46 16.70 -13.16
N VAL A 269 2.26 15.74 -14.06
CA VAL A 269 3.12 15.52 -15.23
C VAL A 269 3.10 16.75 -16.15
N GLU A 270 1.93 17.32 -16.42
CA GLU A 270 1.78 18.54 -17.24
C GLU A 270 2.49 19.75 -16.60
N LEU A 271 2.47 19.89 -15.27
CA LEU A 271 3.21 20.95 -14.57
C LEU A 271 4.73 20.81 -14.75
N ALA A 272 5.25 19.59 -14.62
CA ALA A 272 6.67 19.33 -14.85
C ALA A 272 7.05 19.59 -16.31
N MET A 273 6.30 19.02 -17.26
CA MET A 273 6.64 19.03 -18.68
C MET A 273 6.37 20.38 -19.36
N HIS A 274 5.26 21.06 -19.07
CA HIS A 274 4.90 22.30 -19.78
C HIS A 274 5.35 23.57 -19.05
N GLN A 275 5.48 23.52 -17.72
CA GLN A 275 5.86 24.70 -16.93
C GLN A 275 7.27 24.61 -16.36
N GLY A 276 7.96 23.47 -16.53
CA GLY A 276 9.28 23.25 -15.94
C GLY A 276 9.27 23.33 -14.42
N LYS A 277 8.11 23.06 -13.78
CA LYS A 277 7.94 23.24 -12.33
C LYS A 277 8.15 21.92 -11.61
N ALA A 278 9.20 21.86 -10.80
CA ALA A 278 9.39 20.78 -9.83
C ALA A 278 8.20 20.72 -8.86
N THR A 279 7.65 19.52 -8.67
CA THR A 279 6.47 19.31 -7.82
C THR A 279 6.80 18.28 -6.76
N ARG A 280 6.45 18.58 -5.52
CA ARG A 280 6.47 17.64 -4.41
C ARG A 280 5.05 17.35 -3.98
N VAL A 281 4.70 16.08 -3.94
CA VAL A 281 3.40 15.57 -3.53
C VAL A 281 3.60 14.70 -2.31
N GLN A 282 2.72 14.87 -1.33
CA GLN A 282 2.78 14.14 -0.08
C GLN A 282 1.49 13.34 0.11
N ASP A 283 1.64 12.06 0.45
CA ASP A 283 0.58 11.13 0.85
C ASP A 283 -0.62 11.13 -0.12
N LEU A 284 -0.33 11.15 -1.42
CA LEU A 284 -1.35 11.05 -2.45
C LEU A 284 -1.92 9.63 -2.44
N GLN A 285 -3.22 9.52 -2.19
CA GLN A 285 -3.92 8.25 -2.31
C GLN A 285 -4.00 7.84 -3.78
N LEU A 286 -3.43 6.68 -4.09
CA LEU A 286 -3.48 6.04 -5.40
C LEU A 286 -4.05 4.64 -5.23
N SER A 287 -4.95 4.25 -6.13
CA SER A 287 -5.50 2.90 -6.16
C SER A 287 -4.72 2.09 -7.19
N ILE A 288 -3.83 1.20 -6.74
CA ILE A 288 -2.88 0.50 -7.61
C ILE A 288 -3.22 -0.98 -7.70
N ASN A 289 -3.10 -1.52 -8.90
CA ASN A 289 -3.13 -2.95 -9.15
C ASN A 289 -1.69 -3.49 -9.25
N ARG A 290 -1.19 -4.14 -8.18
CA ARG A 290 0.18 -4.69 -8.11
C ARG A 290 0.26 -6.18 -8.38
N ASN A 291 -0.70 -6.93 -7.84
CA ASN A 291 -0.79 -8.37 -8.01
C ASN A 291 -1.58 -8.67 -9.28
N LYS A 292 -1.37 -9.78 -9.99
CA LYS A 292 -2.22 -10.14 -11.16
C LYS A 292 -3.72 -10.31 -10.80
N SER A 293 -4.07 -10.17 -9.52
CA SER A 293 -5.41 -10.02 -8.99
C SER A 293 -5.89 -8.58 -9.16
N LEU A 294 -7.11 -8.38 -9.64
CA LEU A 294 -7.71 -7.06 -9.93
C LEU A 294 -8.00 -6.18 -8.73
N GLU A 295 -7.56 -6.57 -7.54
CA GLU A 295 -7.81 -5.84 -6.33
C GLU A 295 -6.97 -4.57 -6.35
N LEU A 296 -7.65 -3.41 -6.44
CA LEU A 296 -6.99 -2.12 -6.24
C LEU A 296 -6.69 -1.96 -4.75
N GLU A 297 -5.42 -1.87 -4.43
CA GLU A 297 -4.96 -1.63 -3.07
C GLU A 297 -5.12 -0.15 -2.72
N GLU A 298 -5.62 0.15 -1.50
CA GLU A 298 -5.51 1.50 -0.94
C GLU A 298 -4.03 1.78 -0.68
N THR A 299 -3.40 2.56 -1.55
CA THR A 299 -1.99 2.93 -1.40
C THR A 299 -1.83 4.44 -1.27
N TYR A 300 -0.79 4.87 -0.55
CA TYR A 300 -0.44 6.27 -0.38
C TYR A 300 1.00 6.50 -0.83
N TRP A 301 1.23 7.58 -1.56
CA TRP A 301 2.52 7.85 -2.19
C TRP A 301 2.97 9.27 -1.94
N SER A 302 4.21 9.40 -1.49
CA SER A 302 4.92 10.66 -1.43
C SER A 302 6.00 10.66 -2.50
N PHE A 303 6.01 11.67 -3.36
CA PHE A 303 6.96 11.73 -4.47
C PHE A 303 7.37 13.15 -4.84
N THR A 304 8.54 13.25 -5.45
CA THR A 304 9.05 14.48 -6.05
C THR A 304 9.26 14.24 -7.54
N MET A 305 8.69 15.11 -8.37
CA MET A 305 8.85 15.11 -9.80
C MET A 305 9.70 16.30 -10.23
N LEU A 306 10.86 16.01 -10.82
CA LEU A 306 11.85 16.99 -11.28
C LEU A 306 11.90 16.98 -12.80
N PRO A 307 11.59 18.10 -13.48
CA PRO A 307 11.68 18.15 -14.93
C PRO A 307 13.15 18.10 -15.39
N ILE A 308 13.39 17.40 -16.49
CA ILE A 308 14.68 17.32 -17.15
C ILE A 308 14.66 18.27 -18.33
N ILE A 309 15.52 19.26 -18.27
CA ILE A 309 15.60 20.34 -19.25
C ILE A 309 16.72 20.02 -20.24
N ASP A 310 16.40 20.04 -21.53
CA ASP A 310 17.40 19.88 -22.59
C ASP A 310 18.14 21.20 -22.84
N SER A 311 19.19 21.12 -23.65
CA SER A 311 20.03 22.24 -24.05
C SER A 311 19.29 23.40 -24.72
N ASP A 312 18.10 23.16 -25.28
CA ASP A 312 17.23 24.18 -25.88
C ASP A 312 16.32 24.88 -24.86
N GLY A 313 16.33 24.44 -23.60
CA GLY A 313 15.48 24.94 -22.51
C GLY A 313 14.11 24.28 -22.42
N THR A 314 13.80 23.30 -23.27
CA THR A 314 12.54 22.54 -23.23
C THR A 314 12.63 21.40 -22.24
N ALA A 315 11.55 21.11 -21.51
CA ALA A 315 11.49 19.89 -20.71
C ALA A 315 11.24 18.67 -21.61
N ILE A 316 12.17 17.72 -21.58
CA ILE A 316 12.17 16.51 -22.42
C ILE A 316 11.83 15.24 -21.64
N GLY A 317 11.65 15.37 -20.32
CA GLY A 317 11.28 14.28 -19.43
C GLY A 317 11.14 14.75 -17.99
N ALA A 318 10.90 13.81 -17.10
CA ALA A 318 10.87 14.05 -15.66
C ALA A 318 11.49 12.87 -14.91
N LEU A 319 12.31 13.20 -13.91
CA LEU A 319 12.79 12.26 -12.90
C LEU A 319 11.78 12.25 -11.76
N GLU A 320 11.41 11.06 -11.29
CA GLU A 320 10.50 10.87 -10.17
C GLU A 320 11.17 10.03 -9.08
N GLU A 321 11.19 10.57 -7.88
CA GLU A 321 11.62 9.88 -6.66
C GLU A 321 10.40 9.70 -5.78
N PHE A 322 10.11 8.47 -5.39
CA PHE A 322 8.84 8.17 -4.74
C PHE A 322 9.01 7.10 -3.66
N VAL A 323 8.14 7.19 -2.66
CA VAL A 323 8.07 6.24 -1.57
C VAL A 323 6.61 5.97 -1.25
N GLU A 324 6.31 4.71 -1.01
CA GLU A 324 5.01 4.31 -0.51
C GLU A 324 4.91 4.63 0.99
N THR A 325 3.88 5.38 1.37
CA THR A 325 3.58 5.76 2.76
C THR A 325 2.31 5.10 3.28
N THR A 326 1.77 4.10 2.56
CA THR A 326 0.51 3.40 2.87
C THR A 326 0.41 2.97 4.33
N ASN A 327 1.38 2.18 4.78
CA ASN A 327 1.39 1.65 6.13
C ASN A 327 1.47 2.77 7.18
N GLN A 328 2.24 3.83 6.90
CA GLN A 328 2.33 4.99 7.78
C GLN A 328 0.97 5.70 7.88
N VAL A 329 0.36 6.06 6.74
CA VAL A 329 -0.91 6.80 6.71
C VAL A 329 -2.04 6.00 7.36
N ILE A 330 -2.18 4.72 7.01
CA ILE A 330 -3.18 3.83 7.61
C ILE A 330 -2.91 3.63 9.11
N GLY A 331 -1.65 3.43 9.49
CA GLY A 331 -1.25 3.30 10.88
C GLY A 331 -1.61 4.54 11.70
N GLU A 332 -1.24 5.72 11.23
CA GLU A 332 -1.59 6.98 11.88
C GLU A 332 -3.10 7.16 11.99
N ARG A 333 -3.84 6.92 10.89
CA ARG A 333 -5.30 6.99 10.85
C ARG A 333 -5.94 6.10 11.91
N ARG A 334 -5.56 4.82 11.99
CA ARG A 334 -6.08 3.87 12.98
C ARG A 334 -5.69 4.22 14.42
N MET A 335 -4.44 4.64 14.65
CA MET A 335 -3.98 5.05 15.98
C MET A 335 -4.77 6.27 16.49
N ASN A 336 -5.06 7.22 15.60
CA ASN A 336 -5.88 8.38 15.95
C ASN A 336 -7.30 8.01 16.34
N THR A 337 -7.89 7.02 15.65
CA THR A 337 -9.19 6.47 16.03
C THR A 337 -9.14 5.84 17.42
N LEU A 338 -8.14 5.02 17.73
CA LEU A 338 -7.99 4.40 19.06
C LEU A 338 -7.81 5.44 20.18
N ILE A 339 -6.98 6.44 19.96
CA ILE A 339 -6.77 7.54 20.90
C ILE A 339 -8.10 8.30 21.13
N THR A 340 -8.79 8.66 20.06
CA THR A 340 -10.07 9.38 20.14
C THR A 340 -11.14 8.56 20.86
N LEU A 341 -11.22 7.27 20.58
CA LEU A 341 -12.09 6.33 21.27
C LEU A 341 -11.80 6.32 22.77
N GLY A 342 -10.54 6.08 23.16
CA GLY A 342 -10.14 6.07 24.57
C GLY A 342 -10.46 7.37 25.29
N GLU A 343 -10.19 8.52 24.66
CA GLU A 343 -10.47 9.84 25.25
C GLU A 343 -11.97 10.05 25.49
N LYS A 344 -12.79 9.88 24.45
CA LYS A 344 -14.22 10.21 24.51
C LYS A 344 -14.98 9.22 25.37
N THR A 345 -14.69 7.92 25.25
CA THR A 345 -15.45 6.88 25.96
C THR A 345 -15.13 6.83 27.46
N SER A 346 -13.96 7.31 27.88
CA SER A 346 -13.58 7.36 29.30
C SER A 346 -14.50 8.21 30.17
N SER A 347 -15.20 9.20 29.60
CA SER A 347 -16.14 10.04 30.33
C SER A 347 -17.57 9.50 30.36
N ALA A 348 -17.83 8.35 29.73
CA ALA A 348 -19.17 7.79 29.65
C ALA A 348 -19.68 7.36 31.04
N LYS A 349 -20.86 7.85 31.44
CA LYS A 349 -21.49 7.53 32.73
C LYS A 349 -22.46 6.35 32.64
N GLY A 350 -22.59 5.76 31.45
CA GLY A 350 -23.48 4.63 31.19
C GLY A 350 -23.35 4.10 29.76
N ILE A 351 -23.97 2.95 29.49
CA ILE A 351 -23.84 2.22 28.23
C ILE A 351 -24.41 2.99 27.02
N GLU A 352 -25.48 3.76 27.21
CA GLU A 352 -26.09 4.55 26.13
C GLU A 352 -25.21 5.72 25.71
N GLU A 353 -24.63 6.41 26.70
CA GLU A 353 -23.66 7.49 26.48
C GLU A 353 -22.38 6.93 25.85
N LEU A 354 -21.92 5.75 26.30
CA LEU A 354 -20.77 5.06 25.74
C LEU A 354 -20.95 4.78 24.24
N TRP A 355 -22.11 4.27 23.82
CA TRP A 355 -22.37 3.99 22.41
C TRP A 355 -22.41 5.25 21.54
N SER A 356 -23.03 6.31 22.04
CA SER A 356 -23.02 7.61 21.36
C SER A 356 -21.58 8.09 21.15
N LEU A 357 -20.77 8.04 22.20
CA LEU A 357 -19.37 8.47 22.18
C LEU A 357 -18.50 7.60 21.25
N ILE A 358 -18.74 6.29 21.18
CA ILE A 358 -18.04 5.41 20.22
C ILE A 358 -18.34 5.84 18.79
N LEU A 359 -19.61 6.04 18.42
CA LEU A 359 -19.97 6.44 17.05
C LEU A 359 -19.36 7.78 16.67
N THR A 360 -19.44 8.78 17.54
CA THR A 360 -18.81 10.08 17.33
C THR A 360 -17.27 10.02 17.32
N SER A 361 -16.67 8.93 17.81
CA SER A 361 -15.22 8.69 17.72
C SER A 361 -14.82 8.03 16.41
N LEU A 362 -15.71 7.22 15.81
CA LEU A 362 -15.47 6.53 14.55
C LEU A 362 -15.77 7.41 13.33
N GLU A 363 -16.72 8.35 13.44
CA GLU A 363 -17.16 9.24 12.36
C GLU A 363 -16.03 9.93 11.56
N PRO A 364 -14.93 10.42 12.18
CA PRO A 364 -13.84 11.04 11.42
C PRO A 364 -13.03 10.07 10.55
N ASN A 365 -13.16 8.75 10.74
CA ASN A 365 -12.41 7.72 10.02
C ASN A 365 -13.31 6.88 9.11
N SER A 366 -13.93 7.55 8.14
CA SER A 366 -14.80 6.90 7.14
C SER A 366 -14.05 5.95 6.18
N HIS A 367 -12.73 6.06 6.10
CA HIS A 367 -11.90 5.19 5.26
C HIS A 367 -11.74 3.79 5.87
N ASP A 368 -11.48 3.68 7.18
CA ASP A 368 -11.45 2.37 7.84
C ASP A 368 -12.83 1.93 8.34
N VAL A 369 -13.70 2.88 8.67
CA VAL A 369 -15.04 2.64 9.21
C VAL A 369 -16.06 3.49 8.46
N THR A 370 -16.40 3.06 7.25
CA THR A 370 -17.36 3.75 6.38
C THR A 370 -18.73 3.91 7.04
N TYR A 371 -19.10 2.94 7.88
CA TYR A 371 -20.35 2.95 8.61
C TYR A 371 -20.26 2.04 9.83
N ALA A 372 -20.89 2.44 10.94
CA ALA A 372 -20.97 1.61 12.15
C ALA A 372 -22.39 1.62 12.70
N LEU A 373 -22.96 0.44 12.85
CA LEU A 373 -24.21 0.18 13.54
C LEU A 373 -23.87 -0.44 14.87
N LEU A 374 -24.46 0.02 15.96
CA LEU A 374 -24.24 -0.57 17.28
C LEU A 374 -25.59 -1.02 17.83
N TYR A 375 -25.66 -2.26 18.28
CA TYR A 375 -26.83 -2.79 18.96
C TYR A 375 -26.43 -3.62 20.19
N SER A 376 -27.31 -3.65 21.19
CA SER A 376 -27.13 -4.47 22.39
C SER A 376 -28.41 -5.22 22.74
N VAL A 377 -28.30 -6.46 23.23
CA VAL A 377 -29.45 -7.29 23.65
C VAL A 377 -29.36 -7.53 25.17
N SER A 378 -30.50 -7.47 25.87
CA SER A 378 -30.58 -7.46 27.35
C SER A 378 -30.79 -8.86 27.98
N GLU A 379 -30.62 -8.90 29.31
CA GLU A 379 -30.72 -10.06 30.21
C GLU A 379 -32.05 -10.84 30.14
N ASP A 380 -33.16 -10.20 29.79
CA ASP A 380 -34.50 -10.82 29.76
C ASP A 380 -34.74 -11.75 28.56
N GLY A 381 -33.72 -11.90 27.71
CA GLY A 381 -33.67 -12.91 26.67
C GLY A 381 -32.64 -12.51 25.64
N LEU A 382 -31.67 -13.38 25.38
CA LEU A 382 -30.86 -13.40 24.16
C LEU A 382 -31.73 -13.72 22.91
N ASN A 383 -32.97 -13.23 22.91
CA ASN A 383 -34.04 -13.47 21.95
C ASN A 383 -33.89 -12.59 20.69
N GLY A 384 -32.95 -11.63 20.70
CA GLY A 384 -32.70 -10.74 19.58
C GLY A 384 -33.33 -9.35 19.72
N GLN A 385 -34.04 -9.05 20.81
CA GLN A 385 -34.59 -7.71 21.03
C GLN A 385 -33.47 -6.70 21.35
N PRO A 386 -33.29 -5.65 20.52
CA PRO A 386 -32.30 -4.62 20.78
C PRO A 386 -32.76 -3.70 21.91
N ARG A 387 -31.92 -3.58 22.95
CA ARG A 387 -32.04 -2.62 24.05
C ARG A 387 -31.67 -1.20 23.63
N TRP A 388 -30.75 -1.07 22.67
CA TRP A 388 -30.32 0.22 22.13
C TRP A 388 -29.89 0.03 20.67
N MET A 389 -30.18 1.01 19.82
CA MET A 389 -29.73 1.07 18.43
C MET A 389 -29.56 2.52 17.96
N ASN A 390 -28.54 2.77 17.14
CA ASN A 390 -28.32 4.09 16.54
C ASN A 390 -29.26 4.35 15.35
N GLN A 391 -29.36 5.62 14.92
CA GLN A 391 -30.22 6.00 13.79
C GLN A 391 -29.82 5.29 12.50
N ALA A 392 -28.52 5.17 12.29
CA ALA A 392 -27.94 4.43 11.19
C ALA A 392 -28.53 2.99 11.07
N TYR A 393 -28.73 2.28 12.19
CA TYR A 393 -29.25 0.91 12.14
C TYR A 393 -30.69 0.87 11.65
N LEU A 394 -31.50 1.86 12.06
CA LEU A 394 -32.87 2.03 11.58
C LEU A 394 -32.90 2.37 10.09
N ASP A 395 -32.01 3.26 9.66
CA ASP A 395 -31.92 3.67 8.26
C ASP A 395 -31.52 2.49 7.36
N LEU A 396 -30.60 1.62 7.81
CA LEU A 396 -30.18 0.43 7.08
C LEU A 396 -31.27 -0.65 7.08
N SER A 397 -31.87 -0.93 8.24
CA SER A 397 -32.88 -1.98 8.39
C SER A 397 -34.23 -1.61 7.78
N GLY A 398 -34.51 -0.31 7.62
CA GLY A 398 -35.82 0.22 7.23
C GLY A 398 -36.87 0.10 8.35
N LEU A 399 -36.47 -0.35 9.53
CA LEU A 399 -37.34 -0.54 10.69
C LEU A 399 -37.42 0.74 11.52
N LYS A 400 -38.53 0.90 12.23
CA LYS A 400 -38.71 1.94 13.24
C LYS A 400 -38.45 1.36 14.63
N ARG A 401 -38.04 2.21 15.58
CA ARG A 401 -37.81 1.79 16.97
C ARG A 401 -39.03 1.10 17.58
N GLU A 402 -40.23 1.54 17.21
CA GLU A 402 -41.52 1.01 17.68
C GLU A 402 -41.77 -0.43 17.22
N ASP A 403 -41.18 -0.86 16.10
CA ASP A 403 -41.42 -2.18 15.52
C ASP A 403 -40.78 -3.32 16.36
N PHE A 404 -39.73 -3.01 17.12
CA PHE A 404 -39.01 -3.98 17.97
C PHE A 404 -39.74 -4.37 19.26
N GLY A 405 -40.88 -3.74 19.57
CA GLY A 405 -41.67 -4.07 20.75
C GLY A 405 -42.48 -5.37 20.65
N GLY A 406 -42.59 -5.97 19.46
CA GLY A 406 -43.44 -7.14 19.19
C GLY A 406 -42.71 -8.43 18.87
N ASP A 407 -41.74 -8.42 17.94
CA ASP A 407 -41.03 -9.62 17.46
C ASP A 407 -39.50 -9.51 17.69
N PRO A 408 -38.92 -10.35 18.57
CA PRO A 408 -37.47 -10.43 18.79
C PRO A 408 -36.62 -10.76 17.56
N HIS A 409 -37.20 -11.43 16.56
CA HIS A 409 -36.49 -11.87 15.34
C HIS A 409 -36.73 -10.94 14.15
N LEU A 410 -37.29 -9.74 14.38
CA LEU A 410 -37.61 -8.80 13.32
C LEU A 410 -36.39 -8.44 12.44
N TRP A 411 -35.18 -8.48 12.99
CA TRP A 411 -33.94 -8.29 12.24
C TRP A 411 -33.76 -9.31 11.10
N SER A 412 -34.24 -10.56 11.23
CA SER A 412 -34.16 -11.58 10.16
C SER A 412 -34.97 -11.19 8.91
N SER A 413 -36.02 -10.37 9.09
CA SER A 413 -36.80 -9.85 7.97
C SER A 413 -36.01 -8.88 7.08
N THR A 414 -35.01 -8.20 7.65
CA THR A 414 -34.15 -7.21 6.99
C THR A 414 -33.10 -7.84 6.10
N VAL A 415 -32.72 -9.09 6.38
CA VAL A 415 -31.78 -9.89 5.60
C VAL A 415 -32.49 -10.41 4.34
N ILE A 416 -31.77 -10.47 3.22
CA ILE A 416 -32.30 -11.07 2.00
C ILE A 416 -32.56 -12.58 2.20
N PRO A 417 -33.52 -13.19 1.48
CA PRO A 417 -33.87 -14.60 1.64
C PRO A 417 -32.68 -15.56 1.51
N GLU A 418 -31.74 -15.26 0.62
CA GLU A 418 -30.57 -16.08 0.29
C GLU A 418 -29.59 -16.19 1.46
N ASP A 419 -29.37 -15.09 2.18
CA ASP A 419 -28.38 -15.01 3.26
C ASP A 419 -29.00 -15.28 4.65
N ARG A 420 -30.34 -15.28 4.76
CA ARG A 420 -31.07 -15.39 6.04
C ARG A 420 -30.65 -16.61 6.86
N LYS A 421 -30.66 -17.80 6.26
CA LYS A 421 -30.33 -19.04 6.95
C LYS A 421 -28.91 -19.01 7.52
N TYR A 422 -27.97 -18.45 6.76
CA TYR A 422 -26.58 -18.32 7.20
C TYR A 422 -26.46 -17.39 8.41
N VAL A 423 -27.15 -16.24 8.40
CA VAL A 423 -27.14 -15.29 9.53
C VAL A 423 -27.81 -15.90 10.77
N GLU A 424 -28.91 -16.63 10.61
CA GLU A 424 -29.59 -17.34 11.72
C GLU A 424 -28.69 -18.40 12.35
N GLU A 425 -27.94 -19.16 11.56
CA GLU A 425 -26.97 -20.13 12.07
C GLU A 425 -25.83 -19.46 12.89
N GLN A 426 -25.35 -18.28 12.45
CA GLN A 426 -24.35 -17.53 13.23
C GLN A 426 -24.94 -16.96 14.53
N TRP A 427 -26.19 -16.48 14.47
CA TRP A 427 -26.91 -16.01 15.64
C TRP A 427 -27.09 -17.12 16.69
N GLU A 428 -27.52 -18.31 16.27
CA GLU A 428 -27.68 -19.45 17.17
C GLU A 428 -26.37 -19.86 17.84
N LYS A 429 -25.26 -19.88 17.09
CA LYS A 429 -23.93 -20.17 17.65
C LYS A 429 -23.55 -19.17 18.73
N LEU A 430 -23.77 -17.88 18.48
CA LEU A 430 -23.48 -16.81 19.43
C LEU A 430 -24.31 -16.95 20.71
N VAL A 431 -25.62 -17.20 20.59
CA VAL A 431 -26.52 -17.39 21.74
C VAL A 431 -26.16 -18.63 22.55
N GLN A 432 -25.64 -19.68 21.90
CA GLN A 432 -25.11 -20.87 22.55
C GLN A 432 -23.75 -20.65 23.25
N GLY A 433 -23.19 -19.44 23.18
CA GLY A 433 -21.92 -19.07 23.82
C GLY A 433 -20.68 -19.42 23.01
N HIS A 434 -20.81 -19.74 21.72
CA HIS A 434 -19.66 -19.92 20.85
C HIS A 434 -19.12 -18.57 20.36
N ASP A 435 -17.80 -18.48 20.24
CA ASP A 435 -17.17 -17.36 19.53
C ASP A 435 -17.52 -17.44 18.04
N ILE A 436 -17.94 -16.30 17.49
CA ILE A 436 -18.19 -16.14 16.07
C ILE A 436 -17.13 -15.21 15.48
N GLN A 437 -16.62 -15.58 14.31
CA GLN A 437 -15.76 -14.70 13.53
C GLN A 437 -16.61 -13.65 12.82
N PRO A 438 -16.04 -12.48 12.47
CA PRO A 438 -16.74 -11.49 11.66
C PRO A 438 -17.25 -12.12 10.37
N PHE A 439 -18.49 -11.83 9.97
CA PHE A 439 -19.11 -12.45 8.81
C PHE A 439 -19.92 -11.45 7.98
N GLU A 440 -19.95 -11.66 6.67
CA GLU A 440 -20.61 -10.78 5.71
C GLU A 440 -21.98 -11.33 5.32
N PHE A 441 -22.96 -10.45 5.11
CA PHE A 441 -24.28 -10.79 4.55
C PHE A 441 -24.94 -9.58 3.91
N ARG A 442 -26.02 -9.81 3.16
CA ARG A 442 -26.79 -8.75 2.49
C ARG A 442 -28.11 -8.44 3.18
N VAL A 443 -28.43 -7.15 3.22
CA VAL A 443 -29.72 -6.62 3.67
C VAL A 443 -30.55 -6.10 2.50
N ARG A 444 -31.87 -6.06 2.67
CA ARG A 444 -32.84 -5.70 1.62
C ARG A 444 -32.73 -4.25 1.13
N LYS A 445 -32.14 -3.35 1.92
CA LYS A 445 -31.99 -1.96 1.52
C LYS A 445 -31.10 -1.87 0.28
N ALA A 446 -31.54 -1.13 -0.73
CA ALA A 446 -30.73 -0.84 -1.90
C ALA A 446 -29.62 0.15 -1.55
N TRP A 447 -28.43 -0.06 -2.10
CA TRP A 447 -27.29 0.85 -1.95
C TRP A 447 -27.09 1.67 -3.22
N HIS A 448 -26.62 2.91 -3.07
CA HIS A 448 -26.33 3.83 -4.16
C HIS A 448 -25.00 4.53 -3.92
N LEU A 449 -24.20 4.68 -4.98
CA LEU A 449 -22.98 5.47 -4.92
C LEU A 449 -23.30 6.94 -4.64
N GLN A 450 -22.69 7.51 -3.59
CA GLN A 450 -22.89 8.91 -3.24
C GLN A 450 -22.42 9.85 -4.36
N GLY A 451 -23.27 10.79 -4.76
CA GLY A 451 -22.94 11.81 -5.75
C GLY A 451 -23.11 11.36 -7.22
N SER A 452 -23.49 10.11 -7.48
CA SER A 452 -23.88 9.64 -8.81
C SER A 452 -25.40 9.68 -9.02
N THR A 453 -25.82 9.99 -10.24
CA THR A 453 -27.21 9.91 -10.69
C THR A 453 -27.45 8.75 -11.67
N ASP A 454 -26.41 7.96 -11.95
CA ASP A 454 -26.48 6.85 -12.91
C ASP A 454 -27.14 5.62 -12.25
N GLU A 455 -28.07 4.98 -12.94
CA GLU A 455 -28.72 3.76 -12.44
C GLU A 455 -27.75 2.57 -12.40
N SER A 456 -26.67 2.60 -13.18
CA SER A 456 -25.62 1.58 -13.16
C SER A 456 -24.77 1.59 -11.88
N ASP A 457 -24.79 2.69 -11.11
CA ASP A 457 -24.05 2.84 -9.85
C ASP A 457 -24.88 2.42 -8.61
N ARG A 458 -25.93 1.61 -8.83
CA ARG A 458 -26.84 1.10 -7.79
C ARG A 458 -26.65 -0.39 -7.56
N MET A 459 -26.71 -0.81 -6.30
CA MET A 459 -26.89 -2.22 -5.93
C MET A 459 -28.31 -2.45 -5.38
N GLU A 460 -28.92 -3.58 -5.76
CA GLU A 460 -30.26 -3.97 -5.27
C GLU A 460 -30.29 -4.27 -3.77
N SER A 461 -29.14 -4.62 -3.19
CA SER A 461 -28.96 -4.90 -1.76
C SER A 461 -27.66 -4.29 -1.23
N SER A 462 -27.65 -3.91 0.04
CA SER A 462 -26.47 -3.45 0.76
C SER A 462 -25.75 -4.64 1.38
N TRP A 463 -24.42 -4.63 1.33
CA TRP A 463 -23.56 -5.58 2.03
C TRP A 463 -23.15 -5.05 3.40
N VAL A 464 -23.20 -5.92 4.40
CA VAL A 464 -22.76 -5.62 5.75
C VAL A 464 -21.81 -6.67 6.29
N LEU A 465 -20.81 -6.21 7.04
CA LEU A 465 -19.93 -7.03 7.87
C LEU A 465 -20.43 -6.97 9.32
N ALA A 466 -20.87 -8.09 9.87
CA ALA A 466 -21.25 -8.22 11.28
C ALA A 466 -20.09 -8.65 12.16
N ASN A 467 -20.01 -8.02 13.32
CA ASN A 467 -19.21 -8.43 14.45
C ASN A 467 -20.12 -8.52 15.66
N ALA A 468 -20.06 -9.62 16.41
CA ALA A 468 -20.87 -9.79 17.60
C ALA A 468 -20.18 -10.72 18.61
N PHE A 469 -20.33 -10.43 19.90
CA PHE A 469 -19.73 -11.21 20.97
C PHE A 469 -20.60 -11.19 22.23
N LEU A 470 -20.44 -12.22 23.05
CA LEU A 470 -21.19 -12.41 24.29
C LEU A 470 -20.44 -11.80 25.47
N LYS A 471 -21.13 -11.02 26.28
CA LYS A 471 -20.65 -10.56 27.58
C LYS A 471 -21.25 -11.41 28.67
N TYR A 472 -20.40 -11.91 29.55
CA TYR A 472 -20.78 -12.73 30.70
C TYR A 472 -20.83 -11.89 31.99
N ASN A 473 -21.66 -12.30 32.95
CA ASN A 473 -21.70 -11.71 34.29
C ASN A 473 -20.56 -12.26 35.18
N GLU A 474 -20.43 -11.79 36.42
CA GLU A 474 -19.42 -12.28 37.37
C GLU A 474 -19.59 -13.76 37.76
N ALA A 475 -20.78 -14.33 37.56
CA ALA A 475 -21.07 -15.75 37.80
C ALA A 475 -20.72 -16.65 36.59
N GLY A 476 -20.33 -16.07 35.46
CA GLY A 476 -20.00 -16.79 34.23
C GLY A 476 -21.20 -17.06 33.32
N ASP A 477 -22.38 -16.53 33.62
CA ASP A 477 -23.56 -16.68 32.78
C ASP A 477 -23.61 -15.61 31.67
N PRO A 478 -24.14 -15.94 30.48
CA PRO A 478 -24.41 -14.98 29.42
C PRO A 478 -25.27 -13.81 29.92
N GLN A 479 -24.74 -12.59 29.86
CA GLN A 479 -25.46 -11.40 30.29
C GLN A 479 -26.04 -10.62 29.11
N ARG A 480 -25.24 -10.38 28.06
CA ARG A 480 -25.60 -9.50 26.93
C ARG A 480 -24.88 -9.88 25.65
N ILE A 481 -25.50 -9.59 24.50
CA ILE A 481 -24.81 -9.56 23.20
C ILE A 481 -24.46 -8.12 22.88
N LEU A 482 -23.20 -7.90 22.50
CA LEU A 482 -22.71 -6.65 21.94
C LEU A 482 -22.33 -6.90 20.50
N ALA A 483 -22.78 -6.03 19.61
CA ALA A 483 -22.56 -6.24 18.20
C ALA A 483 -22.53 -4.93 17.42
N TRP A 484 -21.72 -4.95 16.37
CA TRP A 484 -21.69 -3.88 15.40
C TRP A 484 -21.74 -4.38 13.97
N LEU A 485 -22.37 -3.60 13.11
CA LEU A 485 -22.41 -3.86 11.66
C LEU A 485 -21.68 -2.74 10.93
N THR A 486 -20.90 -3.10 9.92
CA THR A 486 -20.21 -2.16 9.03
C THR A 486 -20.78 -2.29 7.63
N ASP A 487 -21.23 -1.19 7.02
CA ASP A 487 -21.64 -1.18 5.61
C ASP A 487 -20.39 -1.27 4.73
N ILE A 488 -20.30 -2.38 3.99
CA ILE A 488 -19.20 -2.67 3.06
C ILE A 488 -19.68 -2.63 1.60
N SER A 489 -20.85 -2.05 1.33
CA SER A 489 -21.45 -2.00 -0.01
C SER A 489 -20.58 -1.24 -1.00
N HIS A 490 -19.98 -0.12 -0.60
CA HIS A 490 -19.07 0.64 -1.48
C HIS A 490 -17.87 -0.22 -1.89
N GLN A 491 -17.28 -0.95 -0.93
CA GLN A 491 -16.18 -1.87 -1.19
C GLN A 491 -16.61 -2.98 -2.16
N LYS A 492 -17.75 -3.63 -1.90
CA LYS A 492 -18.29 -4.71 -2.76
C LYS A 492 -18.67 -4.21 -4.15
N TRP A 493 -19.27 -3.03 -4.28
CA TRP A 493 -19.57 -2.39 -5.56
C TRP A 493 -18.28 -2.11 -6.35
N SER A 494 -17.28 -1.53 -5.69
CA SER A 494 -15.98 -1.26 -6.32
C SER A 494 -15.32 -2.56 -6.82
N GLN A 495 -15.33 -3.61 -6.01
CA GLN A 495 -14.85 -4.95 -6.38
C GLN A 495 -15.63 -5.52 -7.58
N GLN A 496 -16.96 -5.36 -7.61
CA GLN A 496 -17.79 -5.88 -8.70
C GLN A 496 -17.58 -5.12 -10.02
N LEU A 497 -17.49 -3.78 -9.97
CA LEU A 497 -17.17 -2.96 -11.14
C LEU A 497 -15.77 -3.28 -11.67
N GLN A 498 -14.80 -3.54 -10.78
CA GLN A 498 -13.46 -4.00 -11.16
C GLN A 498 -13.51 -5.36 -11.86
N ALA A 499 -14.26 -6.32 -11.33
CA ALA A 499 -14.42 -7.64 -11.93
C ALA A 499 -15.04 -7.58 -13.34
N GLN A 500 -16.06 -6.75 -13.54
CA GLN A 500 -16.69 -6.55 -14.86
C GLN A 500 -15.71 -5.94 -15.87
N ARG A 501 -14.96 -4.92 -15.48
CA ARG A 501 -13.95 -4.30 -16.36
C ARG A 501 -12.86 -5.28 -16.77
N LEU A 502 -12.47 -6.22 -15.90
CA LEU A 502 -11.55 -7.28 -16.32
C LEU A 502 -12.17 -8.17 -17.38
N ASP A 503 -13.40 -8.61 -17.17
CA ASP A 503 -14.06 -9.51 -18.10
C ASP A 503 -14.15 -8.87 -19.50
N ASP A 504 -14.48 -7.57 -19.57
CA ASP A 504 -14.48 -6.80 -20.81
C ASP A 504 -13.10 -6.72 -21.48
N VAL A 505 -12.04 -6.50 -20.68
CA VAL A 505 -10.66 -6.44 -21.18
C VAL A 505 -10.20 -7.82 -21.68
N LEU A 506 -10.51 -8.89 -20.95
CA LEU A 506 -10.19 -10.27 -21.34
C LEU A 506 -10.93 -10.66 -22.61
N GLU A 507 -12.20 -10.31 -22.73
CA GLU A 507 -12.99 -10.61 -23.92
C GLU A 507 -12.51 -9.79 -25.12
N THR A 508 -12.16 -8.51 -24.94
CA THR A 508 -11.55 -7.69 -25.99
C THR A 508 -10.21 -8.27 -26.45
N LYS A 509 -9.36 -8.72 -25.51
CA LYS A 509 -8.10 -9.39 -25.83
C LYS A 509 -8.34 -10.67 -26.62
N ARG A 510 -9.27 -11.51 -26.17
CA ARG A 510 -9.66 -12.76 -26.85
C ARG A 510 -10.19 -12.51 -28.26
N GLN A 511 -10.99 -11.47 -28.45
CA GLN A 511 -11.46 -11.06 -29.77
C GLN A 511 -10.31 -10.62 -30.68
N SER A 512 -9.33 -9.88 -30.14
CA SER A 512 -8.14 -9.51 -30.90
C SER A 512 -7.28 -10.73 -31.27
N GLU A 513 -7.06 -11.67 -30.36
CA GLU A 513 -6.32 -12.91 -30.62
C GLU A 513 -7.01 -13.75 -31.70
N ASN A 514 -8.32 -13.94 -31.59
CA ASN A 514 -9.12 -14.64 -32.59
C ASN A 514 -9.08 -13.93 -33.96
N PHE A 515 -9.09 -12.60 -33.98
CA PHE A 515 -8.97 -11.83 -35.22
C PHE A 515 -7.59 -12.05 -35.85
N ILE A 516 -6.51 -12.00 -35.07
CA ILE A 516 -5.14 -12.26 -35.56
C ILE A 516 -5.05 -13.68 -36.13
N ASP A 517 -5.55 -14.69 -35.42
CA ASP A 517 -5.53 -16.09 -35.86
C ASP A 517 -6.29 -16.28 -37.17
N MET A 518 -7.50 -15.71 -37.28
CA MET A 518 -8.30 -15.76 -38.51
C MET A 518 -7.61 -15.06 -39.66
N THR A 519 -7.05 -13.86 -39.45
CA THR A 519 -6.35 -13.09 -40.49
C THR A 519 -5.10 -13.81 -40.95
N SER A 520 -4.36 -14.45 -40.03
CA SER A 520 -3.18 -15.26 -40.35
C SER A 520 -3.55 -16.50 -41.18
N HIS A 521 -4.65 -17.18 -40.82
CA HIS A 521 -5.20 -18.30 -41.59
C HIS A 521 -5.67 -17.87 -42.99
N GLU A 522 -6.35 -16.72 -43.10
CA GLU A 522 -6.87 -16.19 -44.37
C GLU A 522 -5.76 -15.67 -45.28
N MET A 523 -4.68 -15.07 -44.74
CA MET A 523 -3.53 -14.58 -45.50
C MET A 523 -2.65 -15.71 -46.03
N ARG A 524 -2.60 -16.86 -45.35
CA ARG A 524 -1.82 -18.04 -45.78
C ARG A 524 -2.32 -18.62 -47.12
N ASN A 525 -3.62 -18.54 -47.41
CA ASN A 525 -4.21 -19.05 -48.65
C ASN A 525 -3.76 -18.30 -49.92
N PRO A 526 -3.93 -16.98 -50.05
CA PRO A 526 -3.45 -16.24 -51.21
C PRO A 526 -1.92 -16.28 -51.32
N LEU A 527 -1.19 -16.28 -50.20
CA LEU A 527 0.27 -16.40 -50.22
C LEU A 527 0.71 -17.75 -50.80
N SER A 528 0.04 -18.85 -50.40
CA SER A 528 0.27 -20.19 -50.97
C SER A 528 -0.04 -20.22 -52.46
N ALA A 529 -1.12 -19.56 -52.90
CA ALA A 529 -1.47 -19.46 -54.33
C ALA A 529 -0.45 -18.63 -55.13
N ILE A 530 0.09 -17.56 -54.55
CA ILE A 530 1.16 -16.75 -55.16
C ILE A 530 2.44 -17.57 -55.30
N LEU A 531 2.86 -18.28 -54.24
CA LEU A 531 4.04 -19.15 -54.27
C LEU A 531 3.90 -20.27 -55.31
N GLN A 532 2.73 -20.91 -55.37
CA GLN A 532 2.47 -21.96 -56.36
C GLN A 532 2.46 -21.41 -57.80
N SER A 533 1.96 -20.18 -57.99
CA SER A 533 2.01 -19.49 -59.29
C SER A 533 3.45 -19.13 -59.67
N ALA A 534 4.25 -18.66 -58.71
CA ALA A 534 5.66 -18.35 -58.91
C ALA A 534 6.46 -19.61 -59.29
N ASP A 535 6.26 -20.73 -58.58
CA ASP A 535 6.87 -22.02 -58.90
C ASP A 535 6.46 -22.52 -60.30
N GLY A 536 5.18 -22.35 -60.67
CA GLY A 536 4.69 -22.68 -62.01
C GLY A 536 5.34 -21.84 -63.12
N ILE A 537 5.52 -20.53 -62.89
CA ILE A 537 6.20 -19.62 -63.82
C ILE A 537 7.69 -19.98 -63.94
N LEU A 538 8.38 -20.24 -62.80
CA LEU A 538 9.78 -20.63 -62.79
C LEU A 538 10.00 -21.96 -63.53
N GLY A 539 9.10 -22.92 -63.37
CA GLY A 539 9.10 -24.18 -64.13
C GLY A 539 8.86 -23.99 -65.63
N ALA A 540 7.95 -23.09 -66.02
CA ALA A 540 7.66 -22.79 -67.42
C ALA A 540 8.80 -22.02 -68.13
N LEU A 541 9.57 -21.23 -67.40
CA LEU A 541 10.73 -20.49 -67.91
C LEU A 541 11.98 -21.36 -68.10
N GLY A 542 11.89 -22.68 -67.86
CA GLY A 542 12.97 -23.63 -68.15
C GLY A 542 14.20 -23.49 -67.24
N TYR A 543 14.03 -22.90 -66.04
CA TYR A 543 15.07 -22.93 -65.02
C TYR A 543 15.11 -24.34 -64.40
N GLU A 544 15.98 -25.21 -64.91
CA GLU A 544 16.38 -26.41 -64.17
C GLU A 544 16.99 -25.97 -62.82
N LYS A 545 16.55 -26.63 -61.74
CA LYS A 545 17.06 -26.51 -60.37
C LYS A 545 18.54 -26.96 -60.29
N THR A 546 19.44 -26.20 -60.88
CA THR A 546 20.88 -26.32 -60.65
C THR A 546 21.48 -24.93 -60.64
N GLY A 547 21.58 -24.33 -59.45
CA GLY A 547 22.42 -23.15 -59.22
C GLY A 547 21.77 -21.90 -58.62
N ILE A 548 20.79 -22.01 -57.71
CA ILE A 548 20.28 -20.84 -56.96
C ILE A 548 20.94 -20.67 -55.57
N GLU A 549 21.74 -21.63 -55.10
CA GLU A 549 22.41 -21.53 -53.79
C GLU A 549 23.60 -20.53 -53.74
N SER A 550 24.05 -19.96 -54.85
CA SER A 550 25.27 -19.14 -54.85
C SER A 550 25.07 -17.62 -54.98
N HIS A 551 23.85 -17.09 -55.15
CA HIS A 551 23.66 -15.64 -55.46
C HIS A 551 22.64 -14.88 -54.59
N PHE A 552 22.15 -15.46 -53.49
CA PHE A 552 21.43 -14.70 -52.47
C PHE A 552 22.29 -14.53 -51.21
N PRO A 553 22.45 -13.31 -50.66
CA PRO A 553 23.05 -13.13 -49.34
C PRO A 553 22.24 -13.92 -48.31
N GLU A 554 22.90 -14.57 -47.34
CA GLU A 554 22.29 -15.42 -46.30
C GLU A 554 21.17 -14.75 -45.48
N ALA A 555 20.94 -13.45 -45.64
CA ALA A 555 19.93 -12.65 -44.94
C ALA A 555 18.47 -12.89 -45.38
N TRP A 556 18.19 -13.69 -46.41
CA TRP A 556 16.83 -13.85 -46.97
C TRP A 556 16.30 -15.29 -47.01
N VAL A 557 17.01 -16.25 -46.41
CA VAL A 557 16.55 -17.65 -46.34
C VAL A 557 15.80 -17.87 -45.03
N VAL A 558 14.48 -17.71 -45.06
CA VAL A 558 13.61 -18.13 -43.94
C VAL A 558 13.59 -19.66 -43.90
N ARG A 559 14.07 -20.26 -42.81
CA ARG A 559 14.05 -21.71 -42.61
C ARG A 559 12.72 -22.10 -41.98
N GLU A 560 12.16 -23.24 -42.40
CA GLU A 560 10.88 -23.79 -41.91
C GLU A 560 10.82 -24.02 -40.39
N ALA A 561 11.95 -23.91 -39.66
CA ALA A 561 12.01 -23.97 -38.21
C ALA A 561 11.55 -22.67 -37.51
N ASP A 562 11.36 -21.56 -38.24
CA ASP A 562 11.01 -20.25 -37.67
C ASP A 562 9.49 -19.94 -37.74
N ILE A 563 8.63 -20.90 -38.09
CA ILE A 563 7.16 -20.72 -38.21
C ILE A 563 6.36 -21.78 -37.40
N THR A 564 6.87 -22.20 -36.24
CA THR A 564 6.05 -22.96 -35.27
C THR A 564 6.07 -22.33 -33.89
#